data_AF-A0A961C366-F1
#
_entry.id   AF-A0A961C366-F1
#
_cell.length_a   1.000
_cell.length_b   1.000
_cell.length_c   1.000
_cell.angle_alpha   90.00
_cell.angle_beta   90.00
_cell.angle_gamma   90.00
#
_symmetry.space_group_name_H-M   'P 1'
#
loop_
_entity.id
_entity.type
_entity.pdbx_description
1 polymer ?
#
loop_
_entity_poly.entity_id
_entity_poly.type
_entity_poly.pdbx_seq_one_letter_code
_entity_poly.pdbx_strand_id
1 'polypeptide(L)'
;MTEAYSQVAWDQLDAMEASDPHRYADTLDLIEDILDEPGSARATADVLTTPHGVLFENFVPDRYPLAVFWSNHPAQGPRIEAFFPHDANRS
;
A
#
# COMPACT_ATOMS: atom_id res chain seq x y z
N MET A 1 7.55 -9.59 12.28
CA MET A 1 8.05 -8.20 12.18
C MET A 1 7.75 -7.75 10.76
N THR A 2 6.54 -7.40 10.32
CA THR A 2 5.41 -6.57 10.85
C THR A 2 5.68 -5.06 10.99
N GLU A 3 6.89 -4.55 10.71
CA GLU A 3 7.10 -3.08 10.68
C GLU A 3 6.86 -2.47 9.29
N ALA A 4 7.02 -3.26 8.22
CA ALA A 4 6.76 -2.84 6.84
C ALA A 4 5.27 -2.63 6.52
N TYR A 5 4.38 -3.06 7.41
CA TYR A 5 2.93 -2.90 7.26
C TYR A 5 2.35 -2.21 8.48
N SER A 6 1.39 -1.32 8.26
CA SER A 6 0.47 -0.92 9.31
C SER A 6 -0.48 -2.05 9.64
N GLN A 7 -1.08 -2.01 10.84
CA GLN A 7 -2.14 -2.96 11.18
C GLN A 7 -3.31 -2.85 10.21
N VAL A 8 -3.64 -1.63 9.76
CA VAL A 8 -4.71 -1.39 8.78
C VAL A 8 -4.38 -2.06 7.44
N ALA A 9 -3.16 -1.88 6.94
CA ALA A 9 -2.71 -2.52 5.71
C ALA A 9 -2.73 -4.05 5.84
N TRP A 10 -2.27 -4.58 6.97
CA TRP A 10 -2.31 -6.01 7.24
C TRP A 10 -3.73 -6.57 7.17
N ASP A 11 -4.67 -5.96 7.90
CA ASP A 11 -6.06 -6.40 7.94
C ASP A 11 -6.74 -6.29 6.55
N GLN A 12 -6.38 -5.27 5.78
CA GLN A 12 -6.88 -5.10 4.42
C GLN A 12 -6.30 -6.13 3.44
N LEU A 13 -5.04 -6.53 3.58
CA LEU A 13 -4.44 -7.61 2.79
C LEU A 13 -5.09 -8.96 3.10
N ASP A 14 -5.29 -9.27 4.38
CA ASP A 14 -5.97 -10.51 4.81
C ASP A 14 -7.40 -10.56 4.20
N ALA A 15 -8.12 -9.44 4.21
CA ALA A 15 -9.44 -9.35 3.59
C ALA A 15 -9.39 -9.51 2.06
N MET A 16 -8.39 -8.91 1.41
CA MET A 16 -8.20 -8.97 -0.04
C MET A 16 -7.82 -10.38 -0.52
N GLU A 17 -6.94 -11.06 0.22
CA GLU A 17 -6.56 -12.46 -0.06
C GLU A 17 -7.79 -13.37 -0.02
N ALA A 18 -8.68 -13.15 0.94
CA ALA A 18 -9.92 -13.91 1.08
C ALA A 18 -10.97 -13.60 0.01
N SER A 19 -11.05 -12.36 -0.48
CA SER A 19 -12.10 -11.92 -1.41
C SER A 19 -11.71 -12.07 -2.88
N ASP A 20 -10.48 -11.72 -3.24
CA ASP A 20 -9.97 -11.70 -4.61
C ASP A 20 -8.46 -12.01 -4.65
N PRO A 21 -8.08 -13.30 -4.76
CA PRO A 21 -6.68 -13.72 -4.79
C PRO A 21 -5.86 -13.13 -5.94
N HIS A 22 -6.50 -12.79 -7.07
CA HIS A 22 -5.80 -12.17 -8.20
C HIS A 22 -5.47 -10.72 -7.91
N ARG A 23 -6.43 -9.98 -7.33
CA ARG A 23 -6.18 -8.61 -6.86
C ARG A 23 -5.11 -8.58 -5.76
N TYR A 24 -5.12 -9.56 -4.86
CA TYR A 24 -4.10 -9.72 -3.83
C TYR A 24 -2.71 -9.92 -4.44
N ALA A 25 -2.57 -10.86 -5.38
CA ALA A 25 -1.29 -11.11 -6.06
C ALA A 25 -0.74 -9.87 -6.77
N ASP A 26 -1.55 -9.17 -7.57
CA ASP A 26 -1.10 -7.96 -8.28
C ASP A 26 -0.75 -6.81 -7.31
N THR A 27 -1.41 -6.78 -6.15
CA THR A 27 -1.09 -5.79 -5.10
C THR A 27 0.23 -6.12 -4.42
N LEU A 28 0.53 -7.41 -4.19
CA LEU A 28 1.82 -7.84 -3.65
C LEU A 28 2.98 -7.45 -4.56
N ASP A 29 2.85 -7.63 -5.88
CA ASP A 29 3.90 -7.25 -6.83
C ASP A 29 4.28 -5.76 -6.67
N LEU A 30 3.30 -4.87 -6.58
CA LEU A 30 3.57 -3.44 -6.34
C LEU A 30 4.15 -3.17 -4.94
N ILE A 31 3.71 -3.90 -3.91
CA ILE A 31 4.27 -3.75 -2.56
C ILE A 31 5.74 -4.17 -2.55
N GLU A 32 6.10 -5.28 -3.20
CA GLU A 32 7.48 -5.73 -3.32
C GLU A 32 8.34 -4.65 -3.96
N ASP A 33 7.88 -4.05 -5.08
CA ASP A 33 8.56 -2.93 -5.73
C ASP A 33 8.75 -1.71 -4.80
N ILE A 34 7.72 -1.36 -4.00
CA ILE A 34 7.78 -0.26 -3.03
C ILE A 34 8.80 -0.52 -1.93
N LEU A 35 8.83 -1.76 -1.41
CA LEU A 35 9.67 -2.11 -0.28
C LEU A 35 11.14 -2.29 -0.69
N ASP A 36 11.38 -2.89 -1.86
CA ASP A 36 12.74 -3.15 -2.37
C ASP A 36 13.36 -1.91 -3.02
N GLU A 37 12.58 -1.12 -3.76
CA GLU A 37 13.04 0.07 -4.48
C GLU A 37 12.19 1.33 -4.20
N PRO A 38 12.10 1.79 -2.94
CA PRO A 38 11.24 2.92 -2.56
C PRO A 38 11.60 4.23 -3.28
N GLY A 39 12.84 4.39 -3.74
CA GLY A 39 13.24 5.54 -4.55
C GLY A 39 12.55 5.57 -5.92
N SER A 40 12.40 4.41 -6.55
CA SER A 40 11.73 4.23 -7.85
C SER A 40 10.23 4.42 -7.69
N ALA A 41 9.62 3.72 -6.73
CA ALA A 41 8.19 3.82 -6.45
C ALA A 41 7.75 5.26 -6.13
N ARG A 42 8.58 6.00 -5.37
CA ARG A 42 8.34 7.42 -5.07
C ARG A 42 8.39 8.31 -6.30
N ALA A 43 9.23 8.01 -7.29
CA ALA A 43 9.37 8.84 -8.48
C ALA A 43 8.10 8.83 -9.36
N THR A 44 7.27 7.79 -9.23
CA THR A 44 6.01 7.62 -9.95
C THR A 44 4.78 7.80 -9.06
N ALA A 45 4.96 8.11 -7.77
CA ALA A 45 3.87 8.25 -6.82
C ALA A 45 3.27 9.66 -6.84
N ASP A 46 1.97 9.73 -6.58
CA ASP A 46 1.34 10.96 -6.12
C ASP A 46 1.70 11.21 -4.64
N VAL A 47 1.83 12.47 -4.25
CA VAL A 47 2.28 12.87 -2.91
C VAL A 47 1.15 13.55 -2.15
N LEU A 48 0.81 13.00 -0.99
CA LEU A 48 -0.24 13.49 -0.11
C LEU A 48 0.37 13.99 1.20
N THR A 49 0.10 15.25 1.52
CA THR A 49 0.52 15.83 2.80
C THR A 49 -0.64 15.75 3.78
N THR A 50 -0.43 15.05 4.89
CA THR A 50 -1.40 14.91 5.98
C THR A 50 -0.88 15.62 7.23
N PRO A 51 -1.73 15.89 8.24
CA PRO A 51 -1.28 16.37 9.55
C PRO A 51 -0.28 15.45 10.25
N HIS A 52 -0.22 14.17 9.84
CA HIS A 52 0.63 13.14 10.43
C HIS A 52 1.90 12.84 9.62
N GLY A 53 2.10 13.52 8.49
CA GLY A 53 3.25 13.33 7.62
C GLY A 53 2.89 13.17 6.16
N VAL A 54 3.88 12.77 5.36
CA VAL A 54 3.75 12.56 3.93
C VAL A 54 3.37 11.10 3.65
N LEU A 55 2.38 10.92 2.80
CA LEU A 55 2.02 9.64 2.20
C LEU A 55 2.30 9.70 0.69
N PHE A 56 2.71 8.56 0.16
CA PHE A 56 2.88 8.31 -1.26
C PHE A 56 1.75 7.39 -1.72
N GLU A 57 1.21 7.68 -2.90
CA GLU A 57 0.13 6.92 -3.52
C GLU A 57 0.62 6.35 -4.86
N ASN A 58 0.59 5.03 -4.99
CA ASN A 58 0.86 4.33 -6.25
C ASN A 58 -0.37 3.49 -6.63
N PHE A 59 -0.85 3.63 -7.85
CA PHE A 59 -1.92 2.75 -8.37
C PHE A 59 -1.37 1.37 -8.70
N VAL A 60 -2.12 0.34 -8.32
CA VAL A 60 -1.85 -1.04 -8.70
C VAL A 60 -2.07 -1.17 -10.21
N PRO A 61 -1.06 -1.64 -10.98
CA PRO A 61 -1.19 -1.83 -12.43
C PRO A 61 -2.41 -2.67 -12.80
N ASP A 62 -3.14 -2.26 -13.84
CA ASP A 62 -4.35 -2.93 -14.34
C ASP A 62 -5.51 -3.10 -13.32
N ARG A 63 -5.42 -2.45 -12.16
CA ARG A 63 -6.41 -2.54 -11.07
C ARG A 63 -7.02 -1.21 -10.66
N TYR A 64 -6.97 -0.18 -11.52
CA TYR A 64 -7.61 1.10 -11.24
C TYR A 64 -9.08 0.93 -10.83
N PRO A 65 -9.54 1.55 -9.73
CA PRO A 65 -8.88 2.62 -8.96
C PRO A 65 -8.09 2.17 -7.72
N LEU A 66 -7.63 0.91 -7.63
CA LEU A 66 -6.87 0.42 -6.48
C LEU A 66 -5.49 1.08 -6.37
N ALA A 67 -5.22 1.68 -5.21
CA ALA A 67 -3.97 2.34 -4.87
C ALA A 67 -3.41 1.84 -3.54
N VAL A 68 -2.09 1.81 -3.45
CA VAL A 68 -1.29 1.52 -2.27
C VAL A 68 -0.80 2.85 -1.69
N PHE A 69 -1.12 3.09 -0.43
CA PHE A 69 -0.64 4.23 0.34
C PHE A 69 0.51 3.76 1.21
N TRP A 70 1.63 4.46 1.16
CA TRP A 70 2.81 4.11 1.93
C TRP A 70 3.55 5.35 2.42
N SER A 71 4.29 5.19 3.51
CA SER A 71 5.16 6.21 4.09
C SER A 71 6.61 5.76 3.98
N ASN A 72 7.55 6.70 4.12
CA ASN A 72 8.98 6.37 4.14
C ASN A 72 9.65 7.11 5.30
N HIS A 73 9.92 6.39 6.39
CA HIS A 73 10.53 6.97 7.57
C HIS A 73 12.06 6.79 7.52
N PRO A 74 12.87 7.85 7.72
CA PRO A 74 14.33 7.78 7.57
C PRO A 74 15.04 6.70 8.40
N ALA A 75 14.47 6.32 9.55
CA ALA A 75 15.03 5.31 10.44
C ALA A 75 14.40 3.91 10.31
N GLN A 76 13.25 3.78 9.65
CA GLN A 76 12.48 2.52 9.60
C GLN A 76 12.25 2.00 8.17
N GLY A 77 12.54 2.83 7.14
CA GLY A 77 12.33 2.48 5.75
C GLY A 77 10.90 2.69 5.27
N PRO A 78 10.55 2.15 4.10
CA PRO A 78 9.19 2.20 3.57
C PRO A 78 8.24 1.37 4.43
N ARG A 79 7.01 1.86 4.60
CA ARG A 79 5.95 1.18 5.31
C ARG A 79 4.63 1.35 4.57
N ILE A 80 3.96 0.24 4.29
CA ILE A 80 2.63 0.20 3.68
C ILE A 80 1.60 0.62 4.73
N GLU A 81 0.82 1.64 4.41
CA GLU A 81 -0.10 2.29 5.34
C GLU A 81 -1.55 1.82 5.14
N ALA A 82 -2.02 1.73 3.89
CA ALA A 82 -3.38 1.32 3.55
C ALA A 82 -3.55 1.06 2.04
N PHE A 83 -4.70 0.51 1.67
CA PHE A 83 -5.14 0.32 0.28
C PHE A 83 -6.50 1.00 0.06
N PHE A 84 -6.71 1.67 -1.08
CA PHE A 84 -8.02 2.24 -1.44
C PHE A 84 -8.35 2.12 -2.94
N PRO A 85 -9.62 1.91 -3.33
CA PRO A 85 -10.72 1.59 -2.44
C PRO A 85 -10.51 0.20 -1.84
N HIS A 86 -10.77 0.03 -0.55
CA HIS A 86 -10.81 -1.30 0.06
C HIS A 86 -12.24 -1.78 0.16
N ASP A 87 -12.41 -3.10 0.23
CA ASP A 87 -13.71 -3.74 0.35
C ASP A 87 -14.23 -3.62 1.79
N ALA A 88 -14.47 -2.39 2.27
CA ALA A 88 -15.23 -2.16 3.49
C ALA A 88 -16.70 -2.50 3.22
N ASN A 89 -17.00 -3.79 3.13
CA ASN A 89 -18.36 -4.23 3.32
C ASN A 89 -18.68 -4.06 4.81
N ARG A 90 -19.49 -3.04 5.11
CA ARG A 90 -20.17 -2.90 6.40
C ARG A 90 -20.98 -4.18 6.65
N SER A 91 -20.59 -4.93 7.67
CA SER A 91 -21.45 -5.89 8.37
C SER A 91 -21.45 -5.52 9.84
#